data_AF-A0A849P6V3-F1
#
_entry.id   AF-A0A849P6V3-F1
#
_cell.length_a   1.000
_cell.length_b   1.000
_cell.length_c   1.000
_cell.angle_alpha   90.00
_cell.angle_beta   90.00
_cell.angle_gamma   90.00
#
_symmetry.space_group_name_H-M   'P 1'
#
loop_
_entity.id
_entity.type
_entity.pdbx_description
1 polymer ?
#
loop_
_entity_poly.entity_id
_entity_poly.type
_entity_poly.pdbx_seq_one_letter_code
_entity_poly.pdbx_strand_id
1 'polypeptide(L)' 'MQIKQVLCDLTPREIQVMWLISRGFPNKICAMKLGCSIRTIEAHRASIFKKLHVKNAVELVAMLARYR' A
#
# COMPACT_ATOMS: atom_id res chain seq x y z
N MET A 1 -14.29 -10.48 -8.18
CA MET A 1 -13.58 -9.90 -9.35
C MET A 1 -13.01 -8.48 -9.09
N GLN A 2 -13.08 -7.89 -7.88
CA GLN A 2 -12.84 -6.44 -7.69
C GLN A 2 -11.45 -6.01 -7.17
N ILE A 3 -10.65 -6.84 -6.50
CA ILE A 3 -9.28 -6.42 -6.13
C ILE A 3 -8.39 -6.24 -7.36
N LYS A 4 -8.60 -7.05 -8.41
CA LYS A 4 -7.79 -7.00 -9.63
C LYS A 4 -7.86 -5.63 -10.31
N GLN A 5 -9.04 -5.00 -10.38
CA GLN A 5 -9.22 -3.67 -10.97
C GLN A 5 -8.56 -2.57 -10.14
N VAL A 6 -8.74 -2.62 -8.82
CA VAL A 6 -8.13 -1.65 -7.90
C VAL A 6 -6.60 -1.75 -7.89
N LEU A 7 -6.07 -2.97 -8.00
CA LEU A 7 -4.64 -3.21 -8.21
C LEU A 7 -4.15 -2.80 -9.60
N CYS A 8 -5.01 -2.80 -10.63
CA CYS A 8 -4.63 -2.34 -11.97
C CYS A 8 -4.30 -0.85 -12.00
N ASP A 9 -4.91 -0.03 -11.12
CA ASP A 9 -4.63 1.41 -11.05
C ASP A 9 -3.34 1.72 -10.26
N LEU A 10 -2.80 0.74 -9.53
CA LEU A 10 -1.55 0.86 -8.81
C LEU A 10 -0.38 0.47 -9.70
N THR A 11 0.69 1.24 -9.63
CA THR A 11 1.96 0.88 -10.26
C THR A 11 2.55 -0.35 -9.56
N PRO A 12 3.44 -1.11 -10.23
CA PRO A 12 4.11 -2.25 -9.61
C PRO A 12 4.79 -1.93 -8.27
N ARG A 13 5.33 -0.72 -8.14
CA ARG A 13 5.96 -0.24 -6.91
C ARG A 13 4.94 0.02 -5.80
N GLU A 14 3.81 0.62 -6.14
CA GLU A 14 2.72 0.86 -5.20
C GLU A 14 2.10 -0.45 -4.71
N ILE A 15 1.96 -1.45 -5.58
CA ILE A 15 1.48 -2.79 -5.21
C ILE A 15 2.42 -3.44 -4.19
N GLN A 16 3.74 -3.36 -4.41
CA GLN A 16 4.72 -3.90 -3.45
C GLN A 16 4.63 -3.20 -2.09
N VAL A 17 4.53 -1.86 -2.08
CA VAL A 17 4.37 -1.08 -0.84
C VAL A 17 3.07 -1.46 -0.13
N MET A 18 1.96 -1.53 -0.87
CA MET A 18 0.64 -1.90 -0.35
C MET A 18 0.67 -3.29 0.30
N TRP A 19 1.33 -4.27 -0.33
CA TRP A 19 1.48 -5.63 0.20
C TRP A 19 2.23 -5.66 1.52
N LEU A 20 3.31 -4.87 1.64
CA LEU A 20 4.08 -4.81 2.88
C LEU A 20 3.29 -4.15 4.00
N ILE A 21 2.53 -3.09 3.70
CA ILE A 21 1.64 -2.43 4.66
C ILE A 21 0.52 -3.38 5.10
N SER A 22 -0.07 -4.13 4.16
CA SER A 22 -1.11 -5.12 4.46
C SER A 22 -0.64 -6.22 5.40
N ARG A 23 0.67 -6.50 5.42
CA ARG A 23 1.30 -7.47 6.34
C ARG A 23 1.65 -6.88 7.70
N GLY A 24 1.37 -5.59 7.93
CA GLY A 24 1.70 -4.90 9.17
C GLY A 24 3.17 -4.49 9.28
N PHE A 25 3.94 -4.48 8.18
CA PHE A 25 5.31 -4.00 8.24
C PHE A 25 5.35 -2.47 8.44
N PRO A 26 6.20 -1.97 9.36
CA PRO A 26 6.36 -0.53 9.55
C PRO A 26 7.13 0.10 8.39
N ASN A 27 6.93 1.41 8.18
CA ASN A 27 7.52 2.15 7.04
C ASN A 27 9.03 1.94 6.88
N LYS A 28 9.76 1.88 8.00
CA LYS A 28 11.21 1.62 8.00
C LYS A 28 11.57 0.26 7.40
N ILE A 29 10.78 -0.79 7.70
CA ILE A 29 11.00 -2.13 7.14
C ILE A 29 10.61 -2.14 5.66
N CYS A 30 9.52 -1.47 5.28
CA CYS A 30 9.13 -1.34 3.87
C CYS A 30 10.22 -0.64 3.04
N ALA A 31 10.77 0.44 3.58
CA ALA A 31 11.87 1.19 2.99
C ALA A 31 13.11 0.30 2.78
N MET A 32 13.51 -0.45 3.79
CA MET A 32 14.64 -1.39 3.68
C MET A 32 14.38 -2.52 2.68
N LYS A 33 13.18 -3.13 2.69
CA LYS A 33 12.83 -4.23 1.77
C LYS A 33 12.78 -3.79 0.31
N LEU A 34 12.39 -2.54 0.05
CA LEU A 34 12.30 -1.99 -1.29
C LEU A 34 13.58 -1.25 -1.72
N GLY A 35 14.54 -1.04 -0.83
CA GLY A 35 15.74 -0.26 -1.13
C GLY A 35 15.41 1.20 -1.42
N CYS A 36 14.44 1.78 -0.71
CA CYS A 36 14.03 3.18 -0.86
C CYS A 36 14.12 3.92 0.47
N SER A 37 14.08 5.24 0.42
CA SER A 37 14.00 6.05 1.64
C SER A 37 12.61 5.92 2.30
N ILE A 38 12.52 6.15 3.61
CA ILE A 38 11.23 6.19 4.32
C ILE A 38 10.32 7.25 3.70
N ARG A 39 10.87 8.41 3.32
CA ARG A 39 10.15 9.49 2.64
C ARG A 39 9.55 9.06 1.30
N THR A 40 10.25 8.19 0.57
CA THR A 40 9.73 7.57 -0.67
C THR A 40 8.55 6.66 -0.38
N ILE A 41 8.59 5.86 0.69
CA ILE A 41 7.46 5.04 1.12
C ILE A 41 6.26 5.90 1.51
N GLU A 42 6.47 7.02 2.19
CA GLU A 42 5.39 7.96 2.54
C GLU A 42 4.75 8.58 1.30
N ALA A 43 5.54 8.97 0.30
CA ALA A 43 5.01 9.46 -0.97
C ALA A 43 4.19 8.39 -1.70
N HIS A 44 4.69 7.15 -1.76
CA HIS A 44 3.92 6.03 -2.34
C HIS A 44 2.64 5.77 -1.55
N ARG A 45 2.67 5.82 -0.22
CA ARG A 45 1.47 5.67 0.63
C ARG A 45 0.44 6.74 0.34
N ALA A 46 0.84 8.00 0.25
CA ALA A 46 -0.07 9.09 -0.08
C ALA A 46 -0.73 8.89 -1.46
N SER A 47 0.05 8.46 -2.46
CA SER A 47 -0.47 8.15 -3.80
C SER A 47 -1.45 6.97 -3.77
N ILE A 48 -1.08 5.87 -3.10
CA ILE A 48 -1.94 4.69 -2.89
C ILE A 48 -3.23 5.11 -2.19
N PHE A 49 -3.15 5.88 -1.11
CA PHE A 49 -4.30 6.32 -0.32
C PHE A 49 -5.25 7.18 -1.15
N LYS A 50 -4.70 8.06 -1.98
CA LYS A 50 -5.48 8.88 -2.92
C LYS A 50 -6.19 8.02 -3.98
N LYS A 51 -5.49 7.04 -4.56
CA LYS A 51 -6.05 6.13 -5.58
C LYS A 51 -7.11 5.18 -5.01
N LEU A 52 -6.87 4.68 -3.79
CA LEU A 52 -7.74 3.73 -3.11
C LEU A 52 -8.83 4.39 -2.27
N HIS A 53 -8.85 5.72 -2.20
CA HIS A 53 -9.76 6.50 -1.35
C HIS A 53 -9.76 6.06 0.14
N VAL A 54 -8.59 5.68 0.66
CA VAL A 54 -8.39 5.32 2.08
C VAL A 54 -7.63 6.41 2.81
N LYS A 55 -7.94 6.63 4.08
CA LYS A 55 -7.33 7.69 4.91
C LYS A 55 -6.09 7.21 5.67
N ASN A 56 -5.99 5.92 5.95
CA ASN A 56 -4.89 5.37 6.75
C ASN A 56 -4.58 3.91 6.39
N ALA A 57 -3.46 3.40 6.92
CA ALA A 57 -3.05 2.01 6.69
C ALA A 57 -4.01 0.99 7.31
N VAL A 58 -4.74 1.36 8.37
CA VAL A 58 -5.71 0.48 9.01
C VAL A 58 -6.93 0.28 8.10
N GLU A 59 -7.43 1.35 7.48
CA GLU A 59 -8.48 1.31 6.47
C GLU A 59 -8.04 0.54 5.24
N LEU A 60 -6.78 0.69 4.80
CA LEU A 60 -6.21 -0.13 3.73
C LEU A 60 -6.23 -1.62 4.09
N VAL A 61 -5.74 -1.98 5.28
CA VAL A 61 -5.73 -3.36 5.77
C VAL A 61 -7.15 -3.89 5.93
N ALA A 62 -8.07 -3.09 6.48
CA ALA A 62 -9.47 -3.45 6.68
C ALA A 62 -10.18 -3.64 5.33
N MET A 63 -9.92 -2.77 4.35
CA MET A 63 -10.41 -2.92 2.98
C MET A 63 -9.92 -4.26 2.41
N LEU A 64 -8.62 -4.53 2.45
CA LEU A 64 -8.04 -5.79 1.95
C LEU A 64 -8.56 -7.02 2.69
N ALA A 65 -8.77 -6.93 4.01
CA ALA A 65 -9.31 -8.00 4.83
C ALA A 65 -10.80 -8.27 4.55
N ARG A 66 -11.59 -7.25 4.19
CA ARG A 66 -13.01 -7.39 3.80
C ARG A 66 -13.21 -8.12 2.48
N TYR A 67 -12.18 -8.23 1.65
CA TYR A 67 -12.23 -8.95 0.37
C TYR A 67 -11.70 -10.39 0.46
N ARG A 68 -11.49 -10.90 1.68
CA ARG A 68 -10.97 -12.24 1.93
C ARG A 68 -12.08 -13.29 2.01
#